data_AF-A0A931ITR4-F1
#
_entry.id   AF-A0A931ITR4-F1
#
_cell.length_a   1.000
_cell.length_b   1.000
_cell.length_c   1.000
_cell.angle_alpha   90.00
_cell.angle_beta   90.00
_cell.angle_gamma   90.00
#
_symmetry.space_group_name_H-M   'P 1'
#
loop_
_entity.id
_entity.type
_entity.pdbx_description
1 polymer ?
#
loop_
_entity_poly.entity_id
_entity_poly.type
_entity_poly.pdbx_seq_one_letter_code
_entity_poly.pdbx_strand_id
1 'polypeptide(L)'
;MRVMVSKWAMALAVMAGATLAPQVVWAQTALTKGVTVSSLSGAKGSTKDYSLVVPTGATGLSFKLSGGSGDADLYVRRAAIPTTSTYDCASTGTTNAETCSFATPTAATYYVRVLGYTSYSGASLVANYTAATTPAPTVTLQNGVALTGQSGTAGGWTRYKIDVPAGATNLAISISGGTGAADLYVRAGAEPTSSTWNCRPLLNGNNESCSFAQPQATTYYIGLYGYQAFSGVTVTAGYTVAPPPPSGGSTWSGFDSYYVQAIGKTGVALRTSLNTISAQGHVRKTYAEVWDALKYTDEDPANTANVILIYTGRSQAKTYNASSFPTDQDAWNREHVWPKSHGFPDEAQWAHTDIHHLRPADVSVNSTRGNKDFDWGGTAITEAPGNLTDADSFEPRAAVKGDIARMMFYMAIRYEGNDLTGVPNLELADTTGTSGNFLGKRCTLVSWHRQDPVSADEIRRHARIVEVQGNRNPFVDYPNWVEELFGAGCP
;
A
#
# COMPACT_ATOMS: atom_id res chain seq x y z
N MET A 1 -60.89 25.03 41.13
CA MET A 1 -60.85 23.57 40.90
C MET A 1 -59.81 23.31 39.81
N ARG A 2 -58.87 22.39 40.07
CA ARG A 2 -57.58 22.21 39.39
C ARG A 2 -57.67 21.28 38.15
N VAL A 3 -56.88 21.62 37.13
CA VAL A 3 -55.99 20.75 36.31
C VAL A 3 -56.61 19.82 35.23
N MET A 4 -56.12 19.96 33.98
CA MET A 4 -55.37 18.97 33.14
C MET A 4 -55.05 19.63 31.77
N VAL A 5 -53.78 19.89 31.36
CA VAL A 5 -52.76 19.02 30.68
C VAL A 5 -53.25 18.58 29.28
N SER A 6 -52.55 18.67 28.14
CA SER A 6 -51.22 19.11 27.69
C SER A 6 -51.23 19.28 26.15
N LYS A 7 -50.38 20.15 25.59
CA LYS A 7 -49.81 20.02 24.23
C LYS A 7 -48.41 20.65 24.25
N TRP A 8 -47.40 19.88 23.86
CA TRP A 8 -46.07 20.40 23.55
C TRP A 8 -46.00 20.71 22.05
N ALA A 9 -45.63 21.94 21.73
CA ALA A 9 -45.18 22.35 20.40
C ALA A 9 -43.75 22.90 20.51
N MET A 10 -42.93 22.52 19.53
CA MET A 10 -41.56 22.99 19.29
C MET A 10 -41.45 24.52 19.25
N ALA A 11 -40.35 25.07 19.76
CA ALA A 11 -39.20 25.49 18.93
C ALA A 11 -38.33 26.55 19.65
N LEU A 12 -37.03 26.26 19.67
CA LEU A 12 -35.89 27.16 19.40
C LEU A 12 -35.76 28.48 20.20
N ALA A 13 -34.75 28.51 21.08
CA ALA A 13 -33.98 29.72 21.33
C ALA A 13 -32.52 29.35 21.65
N VAL A 14 -31.61 29.83 20.80
CA VAL A 14 -30.17 29.85 20.98
C VAL A 14 -29.84 30.83 22.10
N MET A 15 -29.03 30.41 23.08
CA MET A 15 -28.15 31.32 23.81
C MET A 15 -26.73 30.76 23.83
N ALA A 16 -25.85 31.52 23.19
CA ALA A 16 -24.41 31.41 23.28
C ALA A 16 -23.91 31.88 24.66
N GLY A 17 -22.73 31.41 25.06
CA GLY A 17 -21.90 32.13 26.03
C GLY A 17 -21.65 31.44 27.37
N ALA A 18 -21.20 30.18 27.37
CA ALA A 18 -20.31 29.70 28.42
C ALA A 18 -18.94 29.46 27.79
N THR A 19 -18.07 30.47 27.88
CA THR A 19 -16.65 30.30 27.60
C THR A 19 -16.09 29.33 28.64
N LEU A 20 -15.88 28.07 28.24
CA LEU A 20 -15.03 27.16 29.00
C LEU A 20 -13.66 27.83 29.10
N ALA A 21 -13.17 28.00 30.33
CA ALA A 21 -11.81 28.45 30.57
C ALA A 21 -10.84 27.57 29.75
N PRO A 22 -9.83 28.14 29.09
CA PRO A 22 -8.88 27.37 28.31
C PRO A 22 -8.24 26.32 29.23
N GLN A 23 -8.41 25.05 28.90
CA GLN A 23 -7.61 23.99 29.51
C GLN A 23 -6.15 24.31 29.15
N VAL A 24 -5.36 24.72 30.14
CA VAL A 24 -3.92 24.94 29.97
C VAL A 24 -3.31 23.60 29.55
N VAL A 25 -2.93 23.49 28.28
CA VAL A 25 -2.22 22.33 27.75
C VAL A 25 -0.77 22.46 28.21
N TRP A 26 -0.44 21.87 29.36
CA TRP A 26 0.93 21.81 29.85
C TRP A 26 1.75 20.94 28.89
N ALA A 27 2.92 21.43 28.45
CA ALA A 27 3.84 20.65 27.64
C ALA A 27 4.37 19.47 28.46
N GLN A 28 3.94 18.25 28.12
CA GLN A 28 4.40 17.00 28.74
C GLN A 28 5.13 16.14 27.74
N THR A 29 6.21 15.52 28.18
CA THR A 29 6.99 14.59 27.33
C THR A 29 6.50 13.16 27.57
N ALA A 30 6.10 12.46 26.51
CA ALA A 30 5.74 11.04 26.61
C ALA A 30 6.99 10.17 26.82
N LEU A 31 6.91 9.23 27.77
CA LEU A 31 7.92 8.21 28.02
C LEU A 31 7.60 6.94 27.22
N THR A 32 8.65 6.29 26.73
CA THR A 32 8.57 4.96 26.13
C THR A 32 9.10 3.94 27.13
N LYS A 33 8.40 2.81 27.30
CA LYS A 33 8.84 1.71 28.18
C LYS A 33 10.28 1.32 27.87
N GLY A 34 11.12 1.28 28.91
CA GLY A 34 12.52 0.85 28.84
C GLY A 34 13.47 1.85 28.17
N VAL A 35 12.98 2.98 27.67
CA VAL A 35 13.80 4.03 27.05
C VAL A 35 14.16 5.07 28.11
N THR A 36 15.46 5.32 28.26
CA THR A 36 15.97 6.32 29.21
C THR A 36 15.93 7.70 28.60
N VAL A 37 15.35 8.67 29.31
CA VAL A 37 15.49 10.09 29.04
C VAL A 37 16.69 10.60 29.83
N SER A 38 17.74 11.05 29.14
CA SER A 38 19.01 11.48 29.73
C SER A 38 19.14 13.00 29.80
N SER A 39 20.22 13.46 30.44
CA SER A 39 20.63 14.88 30.49
C SER A 39 19.57 15.81 31.07
N LEU A 40 18.82 15.34 32.07
CA LEU A 40 17.83 16.14 32.76
C LEU A 40 18.50 17.09 33.74
N SER A 41 18.15 18.37 33.63
CA SER A 41 18.61 19.43 34.53
C SER A 41 17.48 20.41 34.85
N GLY A 42 17.51 20.99 36.04
CA GLY A 42 16.51 21.96 36.49
C GLY A 42 17.01 22.80 37.67
N ALA A 43 16.47 24.01 37.81
CA ALA A 43 16.70 24.87 38.97
C ALA A 43 15.85 24.43 40.17
N LYS A 44 16.19 24.92 41.37
CA LYS A 44 15.38 24.73 42.57
C LYS A 44 13.93 25.20 42.33
N GLY A 45 12.96 24.34 42.64
CA GLY A 45 11.53 24.58 42.46
C GLY A 45 11.02 24.37 41.03
N SER A 46 11.89 24.06 40.06
CA SER A 46 11.45 23.80 38.68
C SER A 46 10.93 22.37 38.51
N THR A 47 9.94 22.20 37.63
CA THR A 47 9.31 20.90 37.34
C THR A 47 9.49 20.50 35.90
N LYS A 48 9.70 19.19 35.66
CA LYS A 48 9.53 18.55 34.34
C LYS A 48 8.48 17.45 34.45
N ASP A 49 7.47 17.53 33.58
CA ASP A 49 6.35 16.61 33.59
C ASP A 49 6.40 15.64 32.41
N TYR A 50 6.14 14.37 32.70
CA TYR A 50 6.14 13.27 31.75
C TYR A 50 4.86 12.44 31.87
N SER A 51 4.59 11.61 30.86
CA SER A 51 3.49 10.65 30.90
C SER A 51 3.89 9.28 30.35
N LEU A 52 3.31 8.21 30.90
CA LEU A 52 3.45 6.85 30.39
C LEU A 52 2.08 6.19 30.36
N VAL A 53 1.70 5.64 29.20
CA VAL A 53 0.50 4.80 29.08
C VAL A 53 0.83 3.40 29.57
N VAL A 54 0.10 2.93 30.59
CA VAL A 54 0.27 1.58 31.16
C VAL A 54 -0.93 0.72 30.76
N PRO A 55 -0.70 -0.42 30.07
CA PRO A 55 -1.78 -1.26 29.57
C PRO A 55 -2.42 -2.12 30.68
N THR A 56 -3.62 -2.63 30.40
CA THR A 56 -4.30 -3.60 31.26
C THR A 56 -3.45 -4.84 31.48
N GLY A 57 -3.42 -5.32 32.73
CA GLY A 57 -2.71 -6.53 33.13
C GLY A 57 -1.18 -6.39 33.19
N ALA A 58 -0.64 -5.18 33.01
CA ALA A 58 0.76 -4.93 33.29
C ALA A 58 1.08 -5.21 34.77
N THR A 59 2.29 -5.69 35.04
CA THR A 59 2.83 -5.93 36.38
C THR A 59 4.19 -5.25 36.51
N GLY A 60 4.61 -4.97 37.75
CA GLY A 60 5.94 -4.43 38.04
C GLY A 60 6.26 -3.10 37.36
N LEU A 61 5.31 -2.16 37.33
CA LEU A 61 5.56 -0.81 36.83
C LEU A 61 6.56 -0.10 37.76
N SER A 62 7.55 0.56 37.18
CA SER A 62 8.56 1.34 37.89
C SER A 62 8.91 2.61 37.12
N PHE A 63 9.19 3.68 37.86
CA PHE A 63 9.77 4.93 37.39
C PHE A 63 11.02 5.15 38.23
N LYS A 64 12.18 5.29 37.57
CA LYS A 64 13.47 5.43 38.24
C LYS A 64 14.20 6.65 37.72
N LEU A 65 14.51 7.56 38.64
CA LEU A 65 15.45 8.65 38.42
C LEU A 65 16.84 8.22 38.93
N SER A 66 17.90 8.57 38.21
CA SER A 66 19.27 8.24 38.62
C SER A 66 20.32 9.10 37.91
N GLY A 67 21.55 9.08 38.44
CA GLY A 67 22.69 9.76 37.83
C GLY A 67 22.70 11.27 38.03
N GLY A 68 23.74 11.92 37.50
CA GLY A 68 23.91 13.37 37.64
C GLY A 68 24.28 13.84 39.05
N SER A 69 24.13 15.14 39.29
CA SER A 69 24.37 15.81 40.56
C SER A 69 23.15 16.64 40.99
N GLY A 70 23.13 17.08 42.26
CA GLY A 70 22.01 17.81 42.85
C GLY A 70 20.93 16.91 43.42
N ASP A 71 19.75 17.49 43.62
CA ASP A 71 18.63 16.84 44.30
C ASP A 71 17.31 17.08 43.57
N ALA A 72 16.77 16.00 43.01
CA ALA A 72 15.53 16.01 42.25
C ALA A 72 14.59 14.91 42.74
N ASP A 73 13.39 15.32 43.12
CA ASP A 73 12.32 14.48 43.64
C ASP A 73 11.46 13.91 42.51
N LEU A 74 10.87 12.75 42.74
CA LEU A 74 9.98 12.06 41.82
C LEU A 74 8.57 11.94 42.41
N TYR A 75 7.56 12.43 41.70
CA TYR A 75 6.15 12.25 42.04
C TYR A 75 5.43 11.58 40.88
N VAL A 76 4.58 10.59 41.15
CA VAL A 76 3.83 9.83 40.15
C VAL A 76 2.36 9.77 40.54
N ARG A 77 1.46 10.00 39.58
CA ARG A 77 0.01 9.87 39.79
C ARG A 77 -0.69 9.35 38.55
N ARG A 78 -1.65 8.46 38.75
CA ARG A 78 -2.51 7.90 37.73
C ARG A 78 -3.61 8.88 37.34
N ALA A 79 -3.88 8.97 36.04
CA ALA A 79 -4.97 9.72 35.43
C ALA A 79 -5.01 11.25 35.70
N ALA A 80 -4.05 11.80 36.44
CA ALA A 80 -3.90 13.24 36.68
C ALA A 80 -2.44 13.58 36.98
N ILE A 81 -2.05 14.84 36.71
CA ILE A 81 -0.71 15.35 37.01
C ILE A 81 -0.51 15.34 38.54
N PRO A 82 0.61 14.79 39.05
CA PRO A 82 0.92 14.85 40.47
C PRO A 82 1.28 16.28 40.90
N THR A 83 0.98 16.59 42.17
CA THR A 83 1.52 17.75 42.87
C THR A 83 2.36 17.26 44.05
N THR A 84 3.04 18.17 44.75
CA THR A 84 3.78 17.83 45.97
C THR A 84 2.87 17.39 47.13
N SER A 85 1.55 17.61 47.03
CA SER A 85 0.56 17.19 48.03
C SER A 85 -0.45 16.15 47.53
N THR A 86 -0.49 15.89 46.22
CA THR A 86 -1.41 14.92 45.62
C THR A 86 -0.68 14.03 44.63
N TYR A 87 -0.38 12.80 45.03
CA TYR A 87 0.36 11.80 44.26
C TYR A 87 -0.10 10.39 44.65
N ASP A 88 0.17 9.42 43.77
CA ASP A 88 0.00 8.00 44.08
C ASP A 88 1.31 7.38 44.62
N CYS A 89 2.45 7.95 44.22
CA CYS A 89 3.76 7.63 44.76
C CYS A 89 4.65 8.87 44.74
N ALA A 90 5.47 9.05 45.77
CA ALA A 90 6.55 10.03 45.81
C ALA A 90 7.83 9.39 46.34
N SER A 91 8.97 9.81 45.81
CA SER A 91 10.31 9.46 46.26
C SER A 91 11.10 10.76 46.30
N THR A 92 11.56 11.13 47.50
CA THR A 92 12.15 12.44 47.82
C THR A 92 13.42 12.29 48.66
N GLY A 93 14.34 11.45 48.19
CA GLY A 93 15.66 11.31 48.79
C GLY A 93 16.48 12.59 48.70
N THR A 94 17.75 12.53 49.10
CA THR A 94 18.65 13.70 49.10
C THR A 94 19.54 13.77 47.85
N THR A 95 19.20 13.02 46.81
CA THR A 95 19.97 12.86 45.56
C THR A 95 19.00 12.62 44.40
N ASN A 96 19.49 12.59 43.16
CA ASN A 96 18.63 12.21 42.02
C ASN A 96 18.22 10.72 41.97
N ALA A 97 18.52 9.91 43.00
CA ALA A 97 18.29 8.47 43.00
C ALA A 97 16.90 8.11 43.56
N GLU A 98 15.86 8.37 42.75
CA GLU A 98 14.47 8.23 43.17
C GLU A 98 13.77 7.07 42.47
N THR A 99 12.85 6.38 43.16
CA THR A 99 12.10 5.25 42.57
C THR A 99 10.66 5.19 43.06
N CYS A 100 9.74 5.12 42.10
CA CYS A 100 8.33 4.85 42.33
C CYS A 100 7.90 3.56 41.63
N SER A 101 7.33 2.61 42.36
CA SER A 101 6.98 1.29 41.84
C SER A 101 5.54 0.89 42.19
N PHE A 102 4.89 0.18 41.27
CA PHE A 102 3.55 -0.35 41.41
C PHE A 102 3.59 -1.83 40.98
N ALA A 103 3.38 -2.75 41.92
CA ALA A 103 3.43 -4.18 41.62
C ALA A 103 2.31 -4.61 40.65
N THR A 104 1.12 -4.05 40.83
CA THR A 104 -0.10 -4.32 40.05
C THR A 104 -0.73 -3.00 39.58
N PRO A 105 -0.09 -2.29 38.62
CA PRO A 105 -0.59 -1.01 38.13
C PRO A 105 -1.98 -1.17 37.50
N THR A 106 -2.85 -0.18 37.72
CA THR A 106 -4.14 -0.11 37.03
C THR A 106 -3.93 0.47 35.64
N ALA A 107 -4.60 -0.09 34.63
CA ALA A 107 -4.55 0.43 33.26
C ALA A 107 -4.96 1.91 33.21
N ALA A 108 -4.03 2.79 32.82
CA ALA A 108 -4.24 4.23 32.74
C ALA A 108 -2.98 4.92 32.23
N THR A 109 -3.09 6.22 31.93
CA THR A 109 -1.93 7.11 31.85
C THR A 109 -1.44 7.43 33.25
N TYR A 110 -0.15 7.19 33.50
CA TYR A 110 0.55 7.65 34.69
C TYR A 110 1.33 8.91 34.34
N TYR A 111 1.13 9.95 35.13
CA TYR A 111 1.84 11.22 35.01
C TYR A 111 2.96 11.25 36.04
N VAL A 112 4.12 11.73 35.62
CA VAL A 112 5.35 11.75 36.40
C VAL A 112 5.85 13.19 36.45
N ARG A 113 6.19 13.68 37.64
CA ARG A 113 6.82 14.99 37.85
C ARG A 113 8.18 14.79 38.46
N VAL A 114 9.19 15.32 37.80
CA VAL A 114 10.53 15.51 38.37
C VAL A 114 10.61 16.95 38.88
N LEU A 115 10.82 17.12 40.18
CA LEU A 115 10.90 18.43 40.83
C LEU A 115 12.34 18.64 41.33
N GLY A 116 12.99 19.75 40.97
CA GLY A 116 14.28 20.11 41.56
C GLY A 116 14.11 20.59 43.00
N TYR A 117 14.33 19.73 44.00
CA TYR A 117 14.36 20.16 45.42
C TYR A 117 15.53 21.11 45.67
N THR A 118 16.67 20.81 45.04
CA THR A 118 17.73 21.77 44.74
C THR A 118 17.97 21.82 43.23
N SER A 119 18.92 22.64 42.76
CA SER A 119 19.32 22.57 41.37
C SER A 119 19.96 21.21 41.08
N TYR A 120 19.55 20.55 40.00
CA TYR A 120 20.08 19.26 39.58
C TYR A 120 20.53 19.31 38.12
N SER A 121 21.48 18.43 37.77
CA SER A 121 21.98 18.34 36.40
C SER A 121 22.45 16.94 36.02
N GLY A 122 22.20 16.54 34.77
CA GLY A 122 22.65 15.26 34.22
C GLY A 122 21.88 14.04 34.73
N ALA A 123 20.71 14.22 35.33
CA ALA A 123 19.88 13.11 35.79
C ALA A 123 19.25 12.35 34.60
N SER A 124 18.86 11.11 34.82
CA SER A 124 18.25 10.22 33.85
C SER A 124 16.99 9.57 34.41
N LEU A 125 15.90 9.60 33.64
CA LEU A 125 14.61 9.02 33.99
C LEU A 125 14.31 7.83 33.07
N VAL A 126 13.98 6.68 33.63
CA VAL A 126 13.49 5.51 32.89
C VAL A 126 12.21 4.98 33.52
N ALA A 127 11.27 4.57 32.69
CA ALA A 127 10.06 3.88 33.14
C ALA A 127 9.98 2.48 32.54
N ASN A 128 9.61 1.49 33.33
CA ASN A 128 9.54 0.10 32.89
C ASN A 128 8.35 -0.64 33.49
N TYR A 129 7.83 -1.66 32.82
CA TYR A 129 6.81 -2.57 33.32
C TYR A 129 6.84 -3.89 32.55
N THR A 130 6.40 -4.97 33.18
CA THR A 130 6.12 -6.24 32.51
C THR A 130 4.72 -6.14 31.91
N ALA A 131 4.59 -6.31 30.59
CA ALA A 131 3.27 -6.30 29.95
C ALA A 131 2.52 -7.59 30.29
N ALA A 132 1.19 -7.54 30.34
CA ALA A 132 0.38 -8.76 30.40
C ALA A 132 0.74 -9.67 29.24
N THR A 133 1.01 -10.93 29.50
CA THR A 133 1.06 -11.96 28.45
C THR A 133 -0.37 -12.43 28.21
N THR A 134 -1.14 -11.73 27.37
CA THR A 134 -2.25 -12.42 26.69
C THR A 134 -1.60 -13.44 25.75
N PRO A 135 -2.06 -14.71 25.69
CA PRO A 135 -1.63 -15.58 24.60
C PRO A 135 -1.94 -14.87 23.29
N ALA A 136 -0.90 -14.62 22.50
CA ALA A 136 -1.06 -13.98 21.21
C ALA A 136 -2.13 -14.74 20.40
N PRO A 137 -3.01 -14.04 19.64
CA PRO A 137 -3.94 -14.72 18.77
C PRO A 137 -3.17 -15.68 17.86
N THR A 138 -3.47 -16.97 17.99
CA THR A 138 -2.80 -18.03 17.23
C THR A 138 -3.30 -18.06 15.79
N VAL A 139 -4.44 -17.41 15.52
CA VAL A 139 -5.09 -17.38 14.21
C VAL A 139 -4.84 -16.03 13.53
N THR A 140 -3.98 -16.06 12.52
CA THR A 140 -3.80 -14.95 11.56
C THR A 140 -4.81 -15.10 10.43
N LEU A 141 -5.64 -14.09 10.21
CA LEU A 141 -6.57 -14.04 9.07
C LEU A 141 -5.78 -13.74 7.79
N GLN A 142 -6.19 -14.36 6.69
CA GLN A 142 -5.67 -14.06 5.36
C GLN A 142 -6.48 -12.94 4.72
N ASN A 143 -5.80 -12.04 4.00
CA ASN A 143 -6.44 -10.90 3.36
C ASN A 143 -7.58 -11.33 2.41
N GLY A 144 -8.80 -10.87 2.68
CA GLY A 144 -9.98 -11.15 1.86
C GLY A 144 -10.59 -12.55 2.03
N VAL A 145 -10.00 -13.41 2.87
CA VAL A 145 -10.46 -14.79 3.06
C VAL A 145 -11.38 -14.87 4.29
N ALA A 146 -12.55 -15.46 4.09
CA ALA A 146 -13.52 -15.70 5.15
C ALA A 146 -13.11 -16.92 6.00
N LEU A 147 -12.99 -16.72 7.31
CA LEU A 147 -12.79 -17.79 8.30
C LEU A 147 -14.14 -18.17 8.92
N THR A 148 -14.68 -19.32 8.53
CA THR A 148 -16.01 -19.78 8.93
C THR A 148 -15.99 -20.64 10.19
N GLY A 149 -17.17 -20.89 10.79
CA GLY A 149 -17.31 -21.88 11.88
C GLY A 149 -16.86 -21.41 13.27
N GLN A 150 -16.64 -20.12 13.46
CA GLN A 150 -16.11 -19.58 14.71
C GLN A 150 -17.16 -19.64 15.83
N SER A 151 -16.72 -19.98 17.03
CA SER A 151 -17.57 -20.15 18.20
C SER A 151 -16.90 -19.60 19.46
N GLY A 152 -17.69 -19.14 20.42
CA GLY A 152 -17.19 -18.58 21.67
C GLY A 152 -18.21 -18.70 22.80
N THR A 153 -17.72 -18.69 24.04
CA THR A 153 -18.55 -18.73 25.25
C THR A 153 -19.07 -17.34 25.62
N ALA A 154 -20.17 -17.29 26.37
CA ALA A 154 -20.65 -16.03 26.95
C ALA A 154 -19.59 -15.44 27.90
N GLY A 155 -19.31 -14.14 27.75
CA GLY A 155 -18.25 -13.44 28.47
C GLY A 155 -16.83 -13.76 28.00
N GLY A 156 -16.66 -14.66 27.03
CA GLY A 156 -15.38 -15.08 26.49
C GLY A 156 -14.92 -14.23 25.31
N TRP A 157 -13.60 -14.22 25.08
CA TRP A 157 -12.98 -13.61 23.91
C TRP A 157 -12.48 -14.68 22.94
N THR A 158 -12.82 -14.53 21.66
CA THR A 158 -12.13 -15.22 20.56
C THR A 158 -11.26 -14.21 19.83
N ARG A 159 -9.99 -14.54 19.57
CA ARG A 159 -8.97 -13.57 19.15
C ARG A 159 -8.36 -13.92 17.80
N TYR A 160 -8.22 -12.92 16.95
CA TYR A 160 -7.57 -13.02 15.64
C TYR A 160 -6.66 -11.82 15.41
N LYS A 161 -5.82 -11.91 14.38
CA LYS A 161 -5.06 -10.76 13.88
C LYS A 161 -4.99 -10.77 12.36
N ILE A 162 -4.77 -9.60 11.77
CA ILE A 162 -4.38 -9.43 10.37
C ILE A 162 -3.24 -8.42 10.30
N ASP A 163 -2.19 -8.74 9.56
CA ASP A 163 -1.08 -7.82 9.34
C ASP A 163 -1.43 -6.90 8.18
N VAL A 164 -1.49 -5.58 8.44
CA VAL A 164 -1.81 -4.58 7.44
C VAL A 164 -0.53 -3.88 7.01
N PRO A 165 -0.09 -4.05 5.75
CA PRO A 165 1.17 -3.47 5.28
C PRO A 165 1.05 -1.96 5.04
N ALA A 166 2.19 -1.29 4.89
CA ALA A 166 2.23 0.10 4.44
C ALA A 166 1.62 0.24 3.04
N GLY A 167 0.88 1.34 2.81
CA GLY A 167 0.21 1.59 1.54
C GLY A 167 -1.10 0.81 1.35
N ALA A 168 -1.53 0.01 2.33
CA ALA A 168 -2.87 -0.54 2.32
C ALA A 168 -3.93 0.56 2.47
N THR A 169 -5.06 0.37 1.80
CA THR A 169 -6.26 1.21 1.79
C THR A 169 -7.49 0.33 2.01
N ASN A 170 -8.62 0.93 2.38
CA ASN A 170 -9.91 0.24 2.45
C ASN A 170 -9.92 -1.05 3.29
N LEU A 171 -9.28 -1.05 4.46
CA LEU A 171 -9.37 -2.18 5.39
C LEU A 171 -10.82 -2.30 5.89
N ALA A 172 -11.47 -3.42 5.61
CA ALA A 172 -12.77 -3.81 6.09
C ALA A 172 -12.67 -5.12 6.87
N ILE A 173 -13.21 -5.12 8.08
CA ILE A 173 -13.29 -6.29 8.96
C ILE A 173 -14.76 -6.49 9.29
N SER A 174 -15.28 -7.68 9.06
CA SER A 174 -16.69 -8.01 9.31
C SER A 174 -16.86 -9.38 9.95
N ILE A 175 -17.98 -9.49 10.67
CA ILE A 175 -18.54 -10.76 11.08
C ILE A 175 -19.94 -10.95 10.51
N SER A 176 -20.31 -12.20 10.24
CA SER A 176 -21.63 -12.56 9.73
C SER A 176 -21.99 -14.03 10.01
N GLY A 177 -23.28 -14.35 9.89
CA GLY A 177 -23.79 -15.72 10.01
C GLY A 177 -23.80 -16.29 11.44
N GLY A 178 -23.99 -17.60 11.53
CA GLY A 178 -24.03 -18.32 12.81
C GLY A 178 -25.26 -18.03 13.69
N THR A 179 -25.14 -18.40 14.96
CA THR A 179 -26.14 -18.24 16.02
C THR A 179 -25.51 -17.56 17.24
N GLY A 180 -26.32 -17.05 18.17
CA GLY A 180 -25.84 -16.32 19.35
C GLY A 180 -25.61 -14.83 19.09
N ALA A 181 -24.78 -14.19 19.93
CA ALA A 181 -24.46 -12.77 19.85
C ALA A 181 -22.98 -12.51 20.13
N ALA A 182 -22.22 -12.27 19.06
CA ALA A 182 -20.81 -11.91 19.11
C ALA A 182 -20.61 -10.42 18.75
N ASP A 183 -19.96 -9.67 19.65
CA ASP A 183 -19.64 -8.27 19.44
C ASP A 183 -18.23 -8.14 18.83
N LEU A 184 -18.09 -7.31 17.79
CA LEU A 184 -16.82 -7.06 17.11
C LEU A 184 -16.03 -5.93 17.77
N TYR A 185 -14.76 -6.19 18.06
CA TYR A 185 -13.79 -5.20 18.49
C TYR A 185 -12.54 -5.27 17.62
N VAL A 186 -12.05 -4.11 17.20
CA VAL A 186 -10.82 -4.01 16.39
C VAL A 186 -9.89 -2.97 16.98
N ARG A 187 -8.59 -3.26 17.03
CA ARG A 187 -7.56 -2.30 17.44
C ARG A 187 -6.24 -2.50 16.68
N ALA A 188 -5.63 -1.41 16.23
CA ALA A 188 -4.33 -1.35 15.58
C ALA A 188 -3.20 -1.40 16.62
N GLY A 189 -2.18 -2.22 16.36
CA GLY A 189 -0.94 -2.33 17.13
C GLY A 189 -1.02 -3.06 18.47
N ALA A 190 -2.22 -3.32 19.00
CA ALA A 190 -2.44 -4.06 20.24
C ALA A 190 -3.85 -4.67 20.31
N GLU A 191 -4.06 -5.63 21.20
CA GLU A 191 -5.37 -6.26 21.40
C GLU A 191 -6.44 -5.26 21.87
N PRO A 192 -7.67 -5.36 21.33
CA PRO A 192 -8.78 -4.59 21.87
C PRO A 192 -9.21 -5.15 23.24
N THR A 193 -9.63 -4.26 24.13
CA THR A 193 -10.28 -4.60 25.41
C THR A 193 -11.71 -4.08 25.41
N SER A 194 -12.47 -4.44 26.46
CA SER A 194 -13.79 -3.85 26.72
C SER A 194 -13.76 -2.35 27.05
N SER A 195 -12.56 -1.73 27.12
CA SER A 195 -12.33 -0.31 27.39
C SER A 195 -11.44 0.40 26.35
N THR A 196 -10.78 -0.34 25.45
CA THR A 196 -9.85 0.22 24.45
C THR A 196 -10.01 -0.47 23.09
N TRP A 197 -10.38 0.31 22.07
CA TRP A 197 -10.60 -0.16 20.70
C TRP A 197 -10.41 0.99 19.71
N ASN A 198 -10.15 0.67 18.45
CA ASN A 198 -10.28 1.63 17.34
C ASN A 198 -11.69 1.59 16.73
N CYS A 199 -12.34 0.42 16.70
CA CYS A 199 -13.70 0.29 16.20
C CYS A 199 -14.47 -0.80 16.97
N ARG A 200 -15.75 -0.52 17.24
CA ARG A 200 -16.68 -1.37 18.00
C ARG A 200 -18.15 -1.05 17.61
N PRO A 201 -18.75 -1.75 16.63
CA PRO A 201 -20.07 -1.41 16.08
C PRO A 201 -21.25 -1.70 17.02
N LEU A 202 -21.24 -2.84 17.74
CA LEU A 202 -22.30 -3.25 18.69
C LEU A 202 -23.69 -3.30 18.08
N LEU A 203 -23.81 -4.02 16.98
CA LEU A 203 -25.10 -4.25 16.35
C LEU A 203 -25.70 -5.53 16.93
N ASN A 204 -27.03 -5.57 17.03
CA ASN A 204 -27.68 -6.78 17.53
C ASN A 204 -27.43 -7.96 16.58
N GLY A 205 -26.94 -9.08 17.13
CA GLY A 205 -26.64 -10.30 16.39
C GLY A 205 -25.17 -10.40 16.00
N ASN A 206 -24.88 -11.17 14.95
CA ASN A 206 -23.49 -11.47 14.55
C ASN A 206 -23.05 -10.68 13.30
N ASN A 207 -23.78 -9.65 12.90
CA ASN A 207 -23.54 -8.94 11.63
C ASN A 207 -22.99 -7.54 11.89
N GLU A 208 -21.68 -7.46 12.11
CA GLU A 208 -20.96 -6.23 12.46
C GLU A 208 -19.79 -5.97 11.52
N SER A 209 -19.44 -4.70 11.32
CA SER A 209 -18.33 -4.32 10.44
C SER A 209 -17.58 -3.08 10.93
N CYS A 210 -16.25 -3.10 10.75
CA CYS A 210 -15.34 -1.99 10.95
C CYS A 210 -14.60 -1.69 9.65
N SER A 211 -14.58 -0.41 9.23
CA SER A 211 -13.87 0.02 8.04
C SER A 211 -12.88 1.16 8.33
N PHE A 212 -11.74 1.11 7.66
CA PHE A 212 -10.67 2.10 7.73
C PHE A 212 -10.22 2.42 6.31
N ALA A 213 -10.54 3.64 5.83
CA ALA A 213 -10.18 4.06 4.48
C ALA A 213 -8.65 4.12 4.27
N GLN A 214 -7.93 4.57 5.31
CA GLN A 214 -6.47 4.71 5.35
C GLN A 214 -5.93 4.02 6.62
N PRO A 215 -5.81 2.68 6.63
CA PRO A 215 -5.34 1.95 7.80
C PRO A 215 -3.85 2.24 8.08
N GLN A 216 -3.45 2.15 9.35
CA GLN A 216 -2.05 2.26 9.74
C GLN A 216 -1.28 0.99 9.35
N ALA A 217 -0.03 1.13 8.94
CA ALA A 217 0.86 0.00 8.67
C ALA A 217 1.24 -0.71 9.98
N THR A 218 0.43 -1.68 10.41
CA THR A 218 0.62 -2.41 11.66
C THR A 218 -0.28 -3.66 11.70
N THR A 219 -0.08 -4.51 12.70
CA THR A 219 -1.00 -5.60 13.00
C THR A 219 -2.29 -5.05 13.58
N TYR A 220 -3.43 -5.35 12.95
CA TYR A 220 -4.74 -5.13 13.52
C TYR A 220 -5.17 -6.38 14.29
N TYR A 221 -5.53 -6.21 15.54
CA TYR A 221 -6.04 -7.24 16.42
C TYR A 221 -7.58 -7.18 16.43
N ILE A 222 -8.20 -8.34 16.20
CA ILE A 222 -9.65 -8.52 16.18
C ILE A 222 -10.06 -9.36 17.38
N GLY A 223 -11.06 -8.90 18.11
CA GLY A 223 -11.68 -9.64 19.20
C GLY A 223 -13.17 -9.81 18.96
N LEU A 224 -13.65 -11.05 19.05
CA LEU A 224 -15.07 -11.34 19.21
C LEU A 224 -15.37 -11.58 20.67
N TYR A 225 -16.21 -10.72 21.23
CA TYR A 225 -16.69 -10.88 22.60
C TYR A 225 -18.07 -11.53 22.57
N GLY A 226 -18.21 -12.67 23.23
CA GLY A 226 -19.51 -13.33 23.32
C GLY A 226 -20.42 -12.60 24.31
N TYR A 227 -21.25 -11.66 23.85
CA TYR A 227 -22.34 -11.12 24.67
C TYR A 227 -23.28 -12.26 25.10
N GLN A 228 -23.54 -13.18 24.18
CA GLN A 228 -23.99 -14.54 24.46
C GLN A 228 -23.01 -15.56 23.87
N ALA A 229 -23.13 -16.82 24.26
CA ALA A 229 -22.42 -17.88 23.55
C ALA A 229 -22.83 -17.86 22.08
N PHE A 230 -21.87 -17.93 21.17
CA PHE A 230 -22.10 -17.89 19.72
C PHE A 230 -21.43 -19.07 19.03
N SER A 231 -21.99 -19.48 17.90
CA SER A 231 -21.44 -20.58 17.11
C SER A 231 -21.74 -20.44 15.63
N GLY A 232 -20.79 -20.87 14.78
CA GLY A 232 -20.92 -20.82 13.33
C GLY A 232 -20.70 -19.44 12.71
N VAL A 233 -20.12 -18.49 13.45
CA VAL A 233 -19.84 -17.13 12.96
C VAL A 233 -18.71 -17.16 11.94
N THR A 234 -18.83 -16.35 10.89
CA THR A 234 -17.78 -16.13 9.90
C THR A 234 -17.09 -14.80 10.18
N VAL A 235 -15.76 -14.80 10.17
CA VAL A 235 -14.93 -13.60 10.32
C VAL A 235 -14.18 -13.36 9.02
N THR A 236 -14.29 -12.16 8.47
CA THR A 236 -13.59 -11.76 7.25
C THR A 236 -12.84 -10.46 7.51
N ALA A 237 -11.59 -10.39 7.09
CA ALA A 237 -10.80 -9.17 7.11
C ALA A 237 -10.12 -9.00 5.75
N GLY A 238 -10.33 -7.87 5.09
CA GLY A 238 -9.78 -7.57 3.77
C GLY A 238 -9.34 -6.12 3.67
N TYR A 239 -8.22 -5.88 3.01
CA TYR A 239 -7.74 -4.55 2.67
C TYR A 239 -7.28 -4.54 1.20
N THR A 240 -7.34 -3.36 0.60
CA THR A 240 -6.77 -3.11 -0.72
C THR A 240 -5.34 -2.64 -0.54
N VAL A 241 -4.37 -3.51 -0.77
CA VAL A 241 -3.04 -3.04 -1.09
C VAL A 241 -3.04 -2.61 -2.55
N ALA A 242 -2.53 -1.41 -2.86
CA ALA A 242 -1.90 -1.25 -4.16
C ALA A 242 -0.91 -2.42 -4.26
N PRO A 243 -0.89 -3.20 -5.36
CA PRO A 243 0.01 -4.34 -5.47
C PRO A 243 1.37 -3.93 -4.92
N PRO A 244 2.01 -4.71 -4.01
CA PRO A 244 3.42 -4.46 -3.75
C PRO A 244 4.07 -4.36 -5.12
N PRO A 245 5.01 -3.44 -5.36
CA PRO A 245 5.78 -3.51 -6.60
C PRO A 245 6.22 -4.98 -6.67
N PRO A 246 5.80 -5.72 -7.71
CA PRO A 246 6.27 -7.07 -7.89
C PRO A 246 7.77 -6.99 -7.71
N SER A 247 8.31 -7.92 -6.91
CA SER A 247 9.73 -8.09 -6.67
C SER A 247 10.41 -8.40 -8.01
N GLY A 248 10.54 -7.35 -8.82
CA GLY A 248 10.70 -7.38 -10.26
C GLY A 248 11.59 -6.28 -10.80
N GLY A 249 12.00 -5.36 -9.95
CA GLY A 249 13.13 -4.45 -10.21
C GLY A 249 14.15 -4.37 -9.06
N SER A 250 13.83 -4.88 -7.87
CA SER A 250 14.60 -4.61 -6.64
C SER A 250 15.91 -5.39 -6.47
N THR A 251 16.39 -6.10 -7.50
CA THR A 251 17.65 -6.86 -7.42
C THR A 251 18.86 -6.09 -7.97
N TRP A 252 18.67 -4.94 -8.63
CA TRP A 252 19.78 -4.15 -9.15
C TRP A 252 20.28 -3.11 -8.14
N SER A 253 21.59 -3.13 -7.87
CA SER A 253 22.25 -2.11 -7.05
C SER A 253 22.11 -0.74 -7.73
N GLY A 254 21.37 0.18 -7.11
CA GLY A 254 21.14 1.53 -7.64
C GLY A 254 19.72 1.79 -8.14
N PHE A 255 18.78 0.85 -7.99
CA PHE A 255 17.38 1.01 -8.40
C PHE A 255 16.76 2.32 -7.89
N ASP A 256 16.86 2.59 -6.58
CA ASP A 256 16.35 3.82 -5.98
C ASP A 256 17.10 5.07 -6.48
N SER A 257 18.37 4.92 -6.85
CA SER A 257 19.16 6.02 -7.40
C SER A 257 18.77 6.38 -8.83
N TYR A 258 18.37 5.39 -9.65
CA TYR A 258 17.88 5.62 -11.01
C TYR A 258 16.54 6.38 -10.99
N TYR A 259 15.67 6.04 -10.04
CA TYR A 259 14.35 6.66 -9.91
C TYR A 259 14.26 7.81 -8.89
N VAL A 260 15.40 8.27 -8.36
CA VAL A 260 15.44 9.29 -7.30
C VAL A 260 14.69 10.57 -7.65
N GLN A 261 14.64 10.93 -8.94
CA GLN A 261 13.94 12.12 -9.41
C GLN A 261 12.42 11.92 -9.52
N ALA A 262 11.91 10.69 -9.48
CA ALA A 262 10.49 10.38 -9.54
C ALA A 262 9.90 10.01 -8.16
N ILE A 263 10.70 9.42 -7.28
CA ILE A 263 10.25 8.98 -5.95
C ILE A 263 9.64 10.15 -5.17
N GLY A 264 8.44 9.93 -4.63
CA GLY A 264 7.68 10.92 -3.84
C GLY A 264 6.94 11.99 -4.64
N LYS A 265 7.03 11.98 -5.99
CA LYS A 265 6.28 12.89 -6.85
C LYS A 265 4.95 12.29 -7.29
N THR A 266 4.02 13.16 -7.68
CA THR A 266 2.68 12.83 -8.17
C THR A 266 2.32 13.67 -9.40
N GLY A 267 1.25 13.30 -10.10
CA GLY A 267 0.68 14.05 -11.23
C GLY A 267 1.71 14.49 -12.27
N VAL A 268 1.65 15.76 -12.69
CA VAL A 268 2.54 16.32 -13.74
C VAL A 268 4.01 16.21 -13.36
N ALA A 269 4.37 16.43 -12.10
CA ALA A 269 5.77 16.37 -11.66
C ALA A 269 6.34 14.94 -11.76
N LEU A 270 5.54 13.92 -11.44
CA LEU A 270 5.90 12.53 -11.66
C LEU A 270 6.04 12.24 -13.16
N ARG A 271 5.03 12.63 -13.95
CA ARG A 271 4.99 12.44 -15.40
C ARG A 271 6.24 12.96 -16.11
N THR A 272 6.61 14.23 -15.86
CA THR A 272 7.83 14.84 -16.40
C THR A 272 9.09 14.09 -15.97
N SER A 273 9.16 13.65 -14.72
CA SER A 273 10.32 12.90 -14.20
C SER A 273 10.45 11.54 -14.89
N LEU A 274 9.34 10.81 -15.07
CA LEU A 274 9.34 9.52 -15.76
C LEU A 274 9.64 9.65 -17.25
N ASN A 275 9.15 10.70 -17.92
CA ASN A 275 9.52 11.00 -19.31
C ASN A 275 11.05 11.17 -19.44
N THR A 276 11.66 11.95 -18.55
CA THR A 276 13.12 12.15 -18.52
C THR A 276 13.88 10.84 -18.24
N ILE A 277 13.46 10.11 -17.20
CA ILE A 277 14.11 8.85 -16.78
C ILE A 277 14.00 7.79 -17.88
N SER A 278 12.83 7.62 -18.50
CA SER A 278 12.62 6.62 -19.55
C SER A 278 13.44 6.89 -20.81
N ALA A 279 13.87 8.15 -21.05
CA ALA A 279 14.79 8.50 -22.14
C ALA A 279 16.26 8.22 -21.80
N GLN A 280 16.60 8.16 -20.51
CA GLN A 280 17.98 8.05 -20.05
C GLN A 280 18.62 6.73 -20.48
N GLY A 281 19.73 6.84 -21.22
CA GLY A 281 20.51 5.69 -21.66
C GLY A 281 19.91 4.91 -22.82
N HIS A 282 18.84 5.40 -23.46
CA HIS A 282 18.23 4.73 -24.62
C HIS A 282 19.22 4.72 -25.79
N VAL A 283 19.70 3.53 -26.15
CA VAL A 283 20.50 3.25 -27.36
C VAL A 283 19.59 2.73 -28.46
N ARG A 284 19.24 3.61 -29.41
CA ARG A 284 18.36 3.27 -30.53
C ARG A 284 18.95 2.14 -31.38
N LYS A 285 18.10 1.19 -31.78
CA LYS A 285 18.45 0.10 -32.69
C LYS A 285 18.13 0.47 -34.12
N THR A 286 18.89 -0.08 -35.06
CA THR A 286 18.48 -0.16 -36.45
C THR A 286 17.37 -1.19 -36.59
N TYR A 287 16.55 -1.07 -37.64
CA TYR A 287 15.46 -2.02 -37.85
C TYR A 287 15.98 -3.45 -38.02
N ALA A 288 17.16 -3.65 -38.62
CA ALA A 288 17.80 -4.96 -38.75
C ALA A 288 18.19 -5.56 -37.39
N GLU A 289 18.80 -4.76 -36.49
CA GLU A 289 19.23 -5.22 -35.15
C GLU A 289 18.06 -5.65 -34.25
N VAL A 290 16.85 -5.14 -34.50
CA VAL A 290 15.64 -5.57 -33.76
C VAL A 290 15.43 -7.08 -33.86
N TRP A 291 15.75 -7.71 -34.99
CA TRP A 291 15.63 -9.17 -35.11
C TRP A 291 16.46 -9.90 -34.08
N ASP A 292 17.70 -9.48 -33.88
CA ASP A 292 18.61 -10.13 -32.94
C ASP A 292 18.27 -9.76 -31.50
N ALA A 293 17.81 -8.52 -31.27
CA ALA A 293 17.28 -8.10 -29.96
C ALA A 293 16.10 -8.97 -29.52
N LEU A 294 15.08 -9.17 -30.37
CA LEU A 294 13.90 -9.96 -30.01
C LEU A 294 14.21 -11.46 -29.82
N LYS A 295 15.16 -12.01 -30.59
CA LYS A 295 15.68 -13.37 -30.34
C LYS A 295 16.29 -13.52 -28.95
N TYR A 296 16.78 -12.44 -28.35
CA TYR A 296 17.33 -12.45 -26.99
C TYR A 296 16.28 -12.12 -25.93
N THR A 297 15.52 -11.04 -26.10
CA THR A 297 14.58 -10.54 -25.08
C THR A 297 13.39 -11.47 -24.88
N ASP A 298 12.91 -12.10 -25.95
CA ASP A 298 11.71 -12.94 -25.96
C ASP A 298 12.04 -14.43 -26.09
N GLU A 299 13.30 -14.82 -25.89
CA GLU A 299 13.72 -16.22 -25.86
C GLU A 299 12.90 -17.03 -24.85
N ASP A 300 12.51 -18.22 -25.28
CA ASP A 300 11.79 -19.20 -24.46
C ASP A 300 12.73 -19.82 -23.41
N PRO A 301 12.46 -19.65 -22.10
CA PRO A 301 13.28 -20.23 -21.03
C PRO A 301 13.34 -21.76 -21.07
N ALA A 302 12.32 -22.43 -21.63
CA ALA A 302 12.27 -23.88 -21.76
C ALA A 302 12.99 -24.38 -23.02
N ASN A 303 13.21 -23.51 -24.00
CA ASN A 303 13.92 -23.85 -25.24
C ASN A 303 14.62 -22.60 -25.82
N THR A 304 15.92 -22.46 -25.53
CA THR A 304 16.71 -21.28 -25.94
C THR A 304 16.90 -21.15 -27.46
N ALA A 305 16.54 -22.16 -28.26
CA ALA A 305 16.49 -22.05 -29.71
C ALA A 305 15.24 -21.30 -30.22
N ASN A 306 14.27 -21.03 -29.34
CA ASN A 306 12.97 -20.46 -29.66
C ASN A 306 12.74 -19.09 -29.01
N VAL A 307 11.72 -18.39 -29.50
CA VAL A 307 11.09 -17.20 -28.89
C VAL A 307 9.62 -17.49 -28.56
N ILE A 308 9.08 -16.81 -27.56
CA ILE A 308 7.65 -16.87 -27.22
C ILE A 308 6.91 -15.76 -27.96
N LEU A 309 5.92 -16.14 -28.78
CA LEU A 309 5.09 -15.19 -29.53
C LEU A 309 4.04 -14.54 -28.62
N ILE A 310 3.90 -13.21 -28.67
CA ILE A 310 3.10 -12.44 -27.72
C ILE A 310 1.63 -12.91 -27.64
N TYR A 311 0.95 -12.95 -28.80
CA TYR A 311 -0.49 -13.22 -28.86
C TYR A 311 -0.82 -14.71 -28.77
N THR A 312 -0.07 -15.58 -29.45
CA THR A 312 -0.36 -17.02 -29.46
C THR A 312 0.21 -17.74 -28.23
N GLY A 313 1.26 -17.19 -27.60
CA GLY A 313 2.05 -17.89 -26.59
C GLY A 313 2.87 -19.06 -27.14
N ARG A 314 2.90 -19.25 -28.47
CA ARG A 314 3.62 -20.34 -29.13
C ARG A 314 5.13 -20.15 -28.97
N SER A 315 5.82 -21.23 -28.61
CA SER A 315 7.29 -21.30 -28.69
C SER A 315 7.70 -21.58 -30.13
N GLN A 316 8.36 -20.61 -30.77
CA GLN A 316 8.69 -20.63 -32.19
C GLN A 316 10.20 -20.55 -32.41
N ALA A 317 10.74 -21.36 -33.33
CA ALA A 317 12.15 -21.32 -33.67
C ALA A 317 12.61 -19.90 -34.06
N LYS A 318 13.74 -19.44 -33.49
CA LYS A 318 14.36 -18.12 -33.79
C LYS A 318 14.62 -17.93 -35.29
N THR A 319 14.91 -19.02 -36.00
CA THR A 319 15.18 -19.05 -37.45
C THR A 319 13.93 -19.01 -38.31
N TYR A 320 12.75 -19.38 -37.77
CA TYR A 320 11.49 -19.43 -38.52
C TYR A 320 10.76 -18.10 -38.45
N ASN A 321 11.39 -17.07 -39.01
CA ASN A 321 10.89 -15.70 -39.02
C ASN A 321 10.60 -15.21 -40.45
N ALA A 322 9.80 -14.16 -40.57
CA ALA A 322 9.37 -13.58 -41.84
C ALA A 322 10.52 -12.97 -42.69
N SER A 323 11.73 -12.80 -42.14
CA SER A 323 12.91 -12.44 -42.97
C SER A 323 13.38 -13.64 -43.80
N SER A 324 13.30 -14.85 -43.23
CA SER A 324 13.67 -16.10 -43.90
C SER A 324 12.50 -16.77 -44.62
N PHE A 325 11.27 -16.54 -44.15
CA PHE A 325 10.03 -17.14 -44.67
C PHE A 325 8.97 -16.05 -44.93
N PRO A 326 9.18 -15.15 -45.91
CA PRO A 326 8.39 -13.91 -46.05
C PRO A 326 6.93 -14.11 -46.47
N THR A 327 6.57 -15.25 -47.02
CA THR A 327 5.19 -15.57 -47.45
C THR A 327 4.46 -16.50 -46.47
N ASP A 328 5.15 -16.99 -45.45
CA ASP A 328 4.61 -17.97 -44.53
C ASP A 328 3.88 -17.27 -43.37
N GLN A 329 2.60 -17.61 -43.19
CA GLN A 329 1.76 -17.00 -42.16
C GLN A 329 2.05 -17.56 -40.76
N ASP A 330 2.66 -18.75 -40.66
CA ASP A 330 3.05 -19.37 -39.39
C ASP A 330 4.45 -18.91 -38.92
N ALA A 331 5.21 -18.22 -39.79
CA ALA A 331 6.46 -17.60 -39.39
C ALA A 331 6.19 -16.45 -38.42
N TRP A 332 7.19 -16.09 -37.60
CA TRP A 332 7.05 -14.93 -36.73
C TRP A 332 7.60 -13.64 -37.35
N ASN A 333 6.94 -12.53 -37.08
CA ASN A 333 7.39 -11.18 -37.45
C ASN A 333 7.47 -10.26 -36.22
N ARG A 334 7.91 -9.02 -36.45
CA ARG A 334 8.00 -7.98 -35.43
C ARG A 334 6.64 -7.30 -35.33
N GLU A 335 6.01 -7.46 -34.18
CA GLU A 335 4.81 -6.75 -33.81
C GLU A 335 5.17 -5.42 -33.14
N HIS A 336 4.65 -4.34 -33.70
CA HIS A 336 4.63 -3.01 -33.12
C HIS A 336 3.38 -2.90 -32.24
N VAL A 337 3.48 -3.28 -30.96
CA VAL A 337 2.31 -3.33 -30.06
C VAL A 337 1.64 -1.95 -29.94
N TRP A 338 2.39 -0.85 -30.07
CA TRP A 338 1.82 0.43 -30.48
C TRP A 338 1.98 0.51 -32.00
N PRO A 339 0.91 0.51 -32.81
CA PRO A 339 1.05 0.42 -34.26
C PRO A 339 1.85 1.60 -34.80
N LYS A 340 2.81 1.36 -35.70
CA LYS A 340 3.58 2.45 -36.33
C LYS A 340 2.72 3.47 -37.09
N SER A 341 1.55 3.04 -37.60
CA SER A 341 0.58 3.95 -38.22
C SER A 341 0.00 4.95 -37.22
N HIS A 342 0.16 4.71 -35.92
CA HIS A 342 -0.27 5.60 -34.85
C HIS A 342 0.84 6.59 -34.44
N GLY A 343 1.40 7.29 -35.42
CA GLY A 343 2.26 8.46 -35.22
C GLY A 343 3.74 8.30 -35.56
N PHE A 344 4.25 7.09 -35.82
CA PHE A 344 5.67 6.88 -36.15
C PHE A 344 5.96 5.92 -37.32
N PRO A 345 5.46 6.24 -38.54
CA PRO A 345 5.63 5.36 -39.69
C PRO A 345 7.10 5.22 -40.15
N ASP A 346 7.97 6.17 -39.83
CA ASP A 346 9.33 6.26 -40.36
C ASP A 346 10.36 5.55 -39.46
N GLU A 347 11.26 4.75 -40.05
CA GLU A 347 12.34 4.04 -39.33
C GLU A 347 13.36 4.98 -38.64
N ALA A 348 13.35 6.27 -39.01
CA ALA A 348 14.18 7.28 -38.37
C ALA A 348 13.65 7.66 -36.96
N GLN A 349 12.35 7.48 -36.71
CA GLN A 349 11.71 7.81 -35.45
C GLN A 349 12.05 6.75 -34.40
N TRP A 350 12.48 7.17 -33.20
CA TRP A 350 13.05 6.22 -32.23
C TRP A 350 12.03 5.18 -31.73
N ALA A 351 10.75 5.54 -31.65
CA ALA A 351 9.66 4.62 -31.32
C ALA A 351 9.60 3.42 -32.28
N HIS A 352 10.02 3.59 -33.54
CA HIS A 352 9.95 2.55 -34.55
C HIS A 352 10.80 1.31 -34.23
N THR A 353 11.86 1.48 -33.44
CA THR A 353 12.79 0.39 -33.06
C THR A 353 12.93 0.20 -31.56
N ASP A 354 12.03 0.80 -30.76
CA ASP A 354 12.03 0.64 -29.31
C ASP A 354 11.59 -0.78 -28.90
N ILE A 355 12.50 -1.57 -28.34
CA ILE A 355 12.22 -2.96 -28.00
C ILE A 355 11.41 -3.15 -26.71
N HIS A 356 11.09 -2.07 -25.97
CA HIS A 356 10.10 -2.18 -24.89
C HIS A 356 8.72 -2.56 -25.41
N HIS A 357 8.33 -2.07 -26.59
CA HIS A 357 7.01 -2.32 -27.18
C HIS A 357 7.01 -3.23 -28.42
N LEU A 358 8.18 -3.58 -28.96
CA LEU A 358 8.29 -4.54 -30.07
C LEU A 358 8.29 -5.98 -29.52
N ARG A 359 7.45 -6.85 -30.06
CA ARG A 359 7.37 -8.27 -29.66
C ARG A 359 7.44 -9.19 -30.88
N PRO A 360 7.90 -10.43 -30.75
CA PRO A 360 7.69 -11.43 -31.80
C PRO A 360 6.21 -11.85 -31.80
N ALA A 361 5.59 -11.91 -32.97
CA ALA A 361 4.21 -12.36 -33.15
C ALA A 361 4.09 -13.28 -34.36
N ASP A 362 3.08 -14.16 -34.33
CA ASP A 362 2.69 -14.92 -35.51
C ASP A 362 2.20 -13.96 -36.61
N VAL A 363 2.63 -14.17 -37.87
CA VAL A 363 2.34 -13.24 -38.98
C VAL A 363 0.82 -13.10 -39.22
N SER A 364 0.08 -14.20 -39.18
CA SER A 364 -1.37 -14.24 -39.38
C SER A 364 -2.12 -13.50 -38.27
N VAL A 365 -1.75 -13.77 -37.01
CA VAL A 365 -2.39 -13.13 -35.85
C VAL A 365 -2.01 -11.65 -35.76
N ASN A 366 -0.77 -11.30 -36.09
CA ASN A 366 -0.33 -9.91 -36.16
C ASN A 366 -1.10 -9.13 -37.25
N SER A 367 -1.30 -9.74 -38.42
CA SER A 367 -2.12 -9.15 -39.49
C SER A 367 -3.57 -8.91 -39.02
N THR A 368 -4.15 -9.86 -38.27
CA THR A 368 -5.50 -9.73 -37.70
C THR A 368 -5.60 -8.61 -36.66
N ARG A 369 -4.55 -8.43 -35.85
CA ARG A 369 -4.44 -7.33 -34.89
C ARG A 369 -4.39 -5.98 -35.62
N GLY A 370 -3.61 -5.89 -36.70
CA GLY A 370 -3.52 -4.69 -37.54
C GLY A 370 -3.10 -3.44 -36.76
N ASN A 371 -3.89 -2.38 -36.87
CA ASN A 371 -3.70 -1.13 -36.11
C ASN A 371 -4.83 -0.87 -35.10
N LYS A 372 -5.56 -1.91 -34.71
CA LYS A 372 -6.70 -1.76 -33.82
C LYS A 372 -6.26 -1.29 -32.44
N ASP A 373 -7.18 -0.58 -31.80
CA ASP A 373 -7.09 -0.23 -30.39
C ASP A 373 -7.16 -1.48 -29.51
N PHE A 374 -6.68 -1.37 -28.28
CA PHE A 374 -6.84 -2.42 -27.29
C PHE A 374 -8.13 -2.20 -26.49
N ASP A 375 -9.02 -3.17 -26.58
CA ASP A 375 -10.23 -3.27 -25.75
C ASP A 375 -10.68 -4.74 -25.65
N TRP A 376 -11.89 -5.00 -25.16
CA TRP A 376 -12.44 -6.36 -24.99
C TRP A 376 -12.76 -7.13 -26.28
N GLY A 377 -12.49 -6.55 -27.47
CA GLY A 377 -12.68 -7.26 -28.74
C GLY A 377 -14.12 -7.77 -28.92
N GLY A 378 -14.24 -8.86 -29.69
CA GLY A 378 -15.54 -9.51 -29.89
C GLY A 378 -15.42 -11.01 -30.15
N THR A 379 -14.95 -11.39 -31.32
CA THR A 379 -14.90 -12.81 -31.72
C THR A 379 -13.51 -13.37 -31.52
N ALA A 380 -13.41 -14.58 -30.96
CA ALA A 380 -12.14 -15.29 -30.82
C ALA A 380 -11.48 -15.55 -32.19
N ILE A 381 -10.18 -15.31 -32.27
CA ILE A 381 -9.38 -15.59 -33.47
C ILE A 381 -9.16 -17.10 -33.55
N THR A 382 -9.56 -17.73 -34.64
CA THR A 382 -9.53 -19.20 -34.80
C THR A 382 -8.15 -19.83 -34.48
N GLU A 383 -7.06 -19.23 -34.97
CA GLU A 383 -5.70 -19.73 -34.74
C GLU A 383 -5.21 -19.46 -33.30
N ALA A 384 -5.76 -18.45 -32.63
CA ALA A 384 -5.31 -17.99 -31.33
C ALA A 384 -6.51 -17.64 -30.44
N PRO A 385 -7.35 -18.63 -30.04
CA PRO A 385 -8.70 -18.39 -29.52
C PRO A 385 -8.75 -17.67 -28.16
N GLY A 386 -7.62 -17.53 -27.48
CA GLY A 386 -7.50 -16.67 -26.30
C GLY A 386 -7.47 -15.17 -26.64
N ASN A 387 -7.35 -14.79 -27.90
CA ASN A 387 -7.36 -13.41 -28.38
C ASN A 387 -8.66 -13.16 -29.14
N LEU A 388 -9.32 -12.04 -28.87
CA LEU A 388 -10.58 -11.67 -29.47
C LEU A 388 -10.40 -10.41 -30.31
N THR A 389 -11.20 -10.28 -31.36
CA THR A 389 -11.15 -9.09 -32.21
C THR A 389 -12.51 -8.76 -32.79
N ASP A 390 -12.73 -7.48 -33.07
CA ASP A 390 -13.88 -6.97 -33.79
C ASP A 390 -13.42 -5.91 -34.83
N ALA A 391 -14.26 -4.94 -35.15
CA ALA A 391 -13.98 -3.97 -36.21
C ALA A 391 -12.82 -3.01 -35.86
N ASP A 392 -12.74 -2.56 -34.61
CA ASP A 392 -11.87 -1.48 -34.16
C ASP A 392 -11.02 -1.84 -32.94
N SER A 393 -11.21 -3.03 -32.34
CA SER A 393 -10.48 -3.45 -31.15
C SER A 393 -9.91 -4.87 -31.20
N PHE A 394 -8.90 -5.08 -30.36
CA PHE A 394 -8.23 -6.34 -30.13
C PHE A 394 -8.06 -6.60 -28.63
N GLU A 395 -8.50 -7.76 -28.17
CA GLU A 395 -8.29 -8.28 -26.82
C GLU A 395 -7.21 -9.35 -26.88
N PRO A 396 -6.05 -9.17 -26.23
CA PRO A 396 -5.04 -10.21 -26.16
C PRO A 396 -5.41 -11.27 -25.11
N ARG A 397 -4.79 -12.44 -25.22
CA ARG A 397 -4.90 -13.50 -24.20
C ARG A 397 -4.58 -12.99 -22.79
N ALA A 398 -5.27 -13.54 -21.79
CA ALA A 398 -5.23 -13.06 -20.42
C ALA A 398 -3.82 -12.88 -19.83
N ALA A 399 -2.89 -13.78 -20.18
CA ALA A 399 -1.53 -13.82 -19.63
C ALA A 399 -0.56 -12.74 -20.15
N VAL A 400 -1.00 -11.83 -21.03
CA VAL A 400 -0.16 -10.72 -21.52
C VAL A 400 -0.89 -9.38 -21.53
N LYS A 401 -2.07 -9.32 -20.91
CA LYS A 401 -2.91 -8.11 -20.86
C LYS A 401 -2.19 -6.98 -20.12
N GLY A 402 -1.55 -7.31 -19.01
CA GLY A 402 -0.78 -6.40 -18.17
C GLY A 402 0.51 -5.96 -18.85
N ASP A 403 1.22 -6.89 -19.50
CA ASP A 403 2.41 -6.60 -20.31
C ASP A 403 2.09 -5.55 -21.38
N ILE A 404 1.01 -5.78 -22.13
CA ILE A 404 0.55 -4.86 -23.18
C ILE A 404 0.19 -3.51 -22.59
N ALA A 405 -0.57 -3.47 -21.50
CA ALA A 405 -0.90 -2.23 -20.81
C ALA A 405 0.35 -1.43 -20.42
N ARG A 406 1.34 -2.07 -19.77
CA ARG A 406 2.59 -1.42 -19.34
C ARG A 406 3.48 -1.00 -20.51
N MET A 407 3.44 -1.69 -21.65
CA MET A 407 4.06 -1.22 -22.90
C MET A 407 3.38 0.06 -23.41
N MET A 408 2.05 0.12 -23.38
CA MET A 408 1.31 1.31 -23.86
C MET A 408 1.50 2.53 -22.97
N PHE A 409 1.46 2.37 -21.64
CA PHE A 409 1.78 3.45 -20.69
C PHE A 409 3.21 3.95 -20.86
N TYR A 410 4.16 3.04 -21.08
CA TYR A 410 5.54 3.41 -21.38
C TYR A 410 5.65 4.24 -22.66
N MET A 411 5.03 3.82 -23.77
CA MET A 411 5.10 4.55 -25.03
C MET A 411 4.55 5.97 -24.88
N ALA A 412 3.42 6.13 -24.16
CA ALA A 412 2.81 7.43 -23.90
C ALA A 412 3.64 8.35 -22.98
N ILE A 413 4.47 7.80 -22.10
CA ILE A 413 5.38 8.60 -21.25
C ILE A 413 6.73 8.83 -21.91
N ARG A 414 7.29 7.84 -22.60
CA ARG A 414 8.59 7.96 -23.24
C ARG A 414 8.52 8.98 -24.36
N TYR A 415 7.45 8.98 -25.15
CA TYR A 415 7.33 9.78 -26.36
C TYR A 415 6.29 10.89 -26.21
N GLU A 416 6.55 11.86 -25.32
CA GLU A 416 5.68 13.04 -25.16
C GLU A 416 5.88 14.12 -26.24
N GLY A 417 6.65 13.83 -27.29
CA GLY A 417 6.93 14.76 -28.38
C GLY A 417 7.81 15.95 -28.00
N ASN A 418 8.49 15.88 -26.85
CA ASN A 418 9.30 16.96 -26.29
C ASN A 418 10.82 16.72 -26.41
N ASP A 419 11.25 15.74 -27.21
CA ASP A 419 12.65 15.41 -27.44
C ASP A 419 13.01 15.26 -28.93
N LEU A 420 14.31 15.08 -29.22
CA LEU A 420 14.84 15.04 -30.59
C LEU A 420 14.71 13.65 -31.25
N THR A 421 13.70 12.87 -30.86
CA THR A 421 13.50 11.50 -31.40
C THR A 421 12.73 11.45 -32.72
N GLY A 422 12.12 12.57 -33.12
CA GLY A 422 11.24 12.66 -34.29
C GLY A 422 9.87 12.01 -34.08
N VAL A 423 9.57 11.51 -32.88
CA VAL A 423 8.27 10.91 -32.54
C VAL A 423 7.34 12.03 -32.06
N PRO A 424 6.08 12.13 -32.54
CA PRO A 424 5.10 13.05 -32.00
C PRO A 424 4.69 12.65 -30.57
N ASN A 425 3.91 13.49 -29.90
CA ASN A 425 3.34 13.15 -28.59
C ASN A 425 2.42 11.93 -28.71
N LEU A 426 2.82 10.75 -28.24
CA LEU A 426 1.98 9.56 -28.25
C LEU A 426 1.01 9.63 -27.08
N GLU A 427 -0.30 9.58 -27.37
CA GLU A 427 -1.33 9.84 -26.36
C GLU A 427 -2.31 8.67 -26.25
N LEU A 428 -2.64 8.29 -25.00
CA LEU A 428 -3.68 7.31 -24.77
C LEU A 428 -5.07 7.98 -24.76
N ALA A 429 -5.99 7.45 -25.57
CA ALA A 429 -7.37 7.90 -25.63
C ALA A 429 -8.29 7.07 -24.72
N ASP A 430 -9.45 7.62 -24.36
CA ASP A 430 -10.50 6.93 -23.59
C ASP A 430 -11.58 6.28 -24.48
N THR A 431 -11.33 6.13 -25.78
CA THR A 431 -12.22 5.53 -26.79
C THR A 431 -11.45 4.61 -27.75
N THR A 432 -12.16 3.70 -28.43
CA THR A 432 -11.63 2.95 -29.59
C THR A 432 -11.89 3.70 -30.91
N GLY A 433 -11.36 3.17 -32.02
CA GLY A 433 -11.47 3.75 -33.35
C GLY A 433 -10.55 4.96 -33.56
N THR A 434 -9.42 5.01 -32.85
CA THR A 434 -8.49 6.15 -32.91
C THR A 434 -7.66 6.16 -34.20
N SER A 435 -7.01 7.30 -34.44
CA SER A 435 -6.07 7.49 -35.55
C SER A 435 -5.01 8.53 -35.18
N GLY A 436 -4.02 8.73 -36.04
CA GLY A 436 -2.90 9.64 -35.75
C GLY A 436 -2.08 9.13 -34.56
N ASN A 437 -1.55 10.02 -33.74
CA ASN A 437 -0.71 9.68 -32.58
C ASN A 437 -1.48 9.17 -31.34
N PHE A 438 -2.77 8.83 -31.47
CA PHE A 438 -3.62 8.39 -30.35
C PHE A 438 -3.83 6.88 -30.36
N LEU A 439 -3.80 6.22 -29.20
CA LEU A 439 -4.17 4.80 -29.05
C LEU A 439 -5.11 4.63 -27.85
N GLY A 440 -6.21 3.92 -28.02
CA GLY A 440 -7.17 3.63 -26.94
C GLY A 440 -7.29 2.14 -26.63
N LYS A 441 -8.05 1.74 -25.60
CA LYS A 441 -8.75 2.57 -24.60
C LYS A 441 -8.02 2.55 -23.24
N ARG A 442 -7.58 3.71 -22.75
CA ARG A 442 -6.79 3.87 -21.52
C ARG A 442 -7.38 3.13 -20.32
N CYS A 443 -8.67 3.28 -20.02
CA CYS A 443 -9.24 2.60 -18.85
C CYS A 443 -9.32 1.08 -18.99
N THR A 444 -9.39 0.54 -20.21
CA THR A 444 -9.26 -0.91 -20.42
C THR A 444 -7.84 -1.36 -20.13
N LEU A 445 -6.83 -0.60 -20.58
CA LEU A 445 -5.42 -0.86 -20.25
C LEU A 445 -5.16 -0.79 -18.73
N VAL A 446 -5.76 0.16 -18.01
CA VAL A 446 -5.67 0.23 -16.53
C VAL A 446 -6.31 -1.00 -15.89
N SER A 447 -7.49 -1.41 -16.36
CA SER A 447 -8.15 -2.63 -15.89
C SER A 447 -7.27 -3.86 -16.10
N TRP A 448 -6.63 -3.99 -17.25
CA TRP A 448 -5.72 -5.07 -17.57
C TRP A 448 -4.46 -5.05 -16.72
N HIS A 449 -3.88 -3.89 -16.49
CA HIS A 449 -2.75 -3.72 -15.57
C HIS A 449 -3.07 -4.23 -14.16
N ARG A 450 -4.28 -3.94 -13.65
CA ARG A 450 -4.74 -4.40 -12.32
C ARG A 450 -4.98 -5.91 -12.28
N GLN A 451 -5.48 -6.49 -13.37
CA GLN A 451 -5.83 -7.91 -13.45
C GLN A 451 -4.63 -8.82 -13.73
N ASP A 452 -3.60 -8.31 -14.41
CA ASP A 452 -2.40 -9.03 -14.80
C ASP A 452 -1.15 -8.30 -14.28
N PRO A 453 -0.77 -8.51 -13.00
CA PRO A 453 0.43 -7.93 -12.40
C PRO A 453 1.70 -8.31 -13.15
N VAL A 454 2.79 -7.56 -12.95
CA VAL A 454 4.07 -7.89 -13.59
C VAL A 454 4.50 -9.30 -13.19
N SER A 455 4.79 -10.11 -14.20
CA SER A 455 5.20 -11.50 -14.06
C SER A 455 6.72 -11.64 -14.04
N ALA A 456 7.22 -12.80 -13.58
CA ALA A 456 8.64 -13.13 -13.67
C ALA A 456 9.19 -13.13 -15.11
N ASP A 457 8.33 -13.47 -16.08
CA ASP A 457 8.69 -13.44 -17.50
C ASP A 457 8.86 -12.01 -18.01
N GLU A 458 7.97 -11.10 -17.62
CA GLU A 458 8.08 -9.68 -17.97
C GLU A 458 9.31 -9.03 -17.33
N ILE A 459 9.62 -9.38 -16.07
CA ILE A 459 10.84 -8.95 -15.37
C ILE A 459 12.09 -9.41 -16.12
N ARG A 460 12.15 -10.70 -16.49
CA ARG A 460 13.28 -11.25 -17.26
C ARG A 460 13.45 -10.51 -18.58
N ARG A 461 12.35 -10.33 -19.30
CA ARG A 461 12.35 -9.64 -20.60
C ARG A 461 12.82 -8.19 -20.45
N HIS A 462 12.31 -7.47 -19.46
CA HIS A 462 12.70 -6.10 -19.16
C HIS A 462 14.19 -5.98 -18.84
N ALA A 463 14.74 -6.86 -18.00
CA ALA A 463 16.17 -6.88 -17.70
C ALA A 463 17.02 -7.06 -18.98
N ARG A 464 16.63 -7.97 -19.87
CA ARG A 464 17.30 -8.18 -21.16
C ARG A 464 17.17 -6.97 -22.11
N ILE A 465 16.04 -6.28 -22.09
CA ILE A 465 15.89 -5.01 -22.82
C ILE A 465 16.86 -3.97 -22.28
N VAL A 466 17.00 -3.85 -20.97
CA VAL A 466 17.94 -2.89 -20.36
C VAL A 466 19.38 -3.20 -20.77
N GLU A 467 19.77 -4.48 -20.85
CA GLU A 467 21.10 -4.87 -21.33
C GLU A 467 21.34 -4.45 -22.80
N VAL A 468 20.31 -4.50 -23.63
CA VAL A 468 20.42 -4.27 -25.08
C VAL A 468 20.16 -2.80 -25.45
N GLN A 469 19.09 -2.19 -24.96
CA GLN A 469 18.65 -0.83 -25.27
C GLN A 469 19.04 0.20 -24.19
N GLY A 470 19.40 -0.22 -22.98
CA GLY A 470 19.91 0.64 -21.92
C GLY A 470 18.84 1.28 -21.03
N ASN A 471 17.74 1.78 -21.60
CA ASN A 471 16.69 2.46 -20.84
C ASN A 471 15.66 1.49 -20.24
N ARG A 472 14.96 1.96 -19.21
CA ARG A 472 13.98 1.17 -18.44
C ARG A 472 12.54 1.60 -18.74
N ASN A 473 11.63 0.63 -18.75
CA ASN A 473 10.19 0.89 -18.63
C ASN A 473 9.83 1.09 -17.14
N PRO A 474 9.44 2.31 -16.70
CA PRO A 474 9.10 2.59 -15.32
C PRO A 474 7.89 1.83 -14.79
N PHE A 475 6.99 1.39 -15.66
CA PHE A 475 5.75 0.72 -15.26
C PHE A 475 5.92 -0.78 -15.04
N VAL A 476 7.04 -1.35 -15.46
CA VAL A 476 7.47 -2.69 -15.05
C VAL A 476 8.18 -2.61 -13.70
N ASP A 477 9.08 -1.63 -13.54
CA ASP A 477 9.85 -1.41 -12.31
C ASP A 477 8.98 -0.92 -11.13
N TYR A 478 8.04 0.00 -11.40
CA TYR A 478 7.11 0.59 -10.44
C TYR A 478 5.67 0.61 -10.99
N PRO A 479 4.95 -0.53 -10.98
CA PRO A 479 3.60 -0.65 -11.53
C PRO A 479 2.60 0.37 -10.97
N ASN A 480 2.73 0.73 -9.69
CA ASN A 480 1.79 1.67 -9.04
C ASN A 480 1.79 3.08 -9.64
N TRP A 481 2.80 3.47 -10.41
CA TRP A 481 2.75 4.75 -11.15
C TRP A 481 1.73 4.74 -12.30
N VAL A 482 1.27 3.57 -12.74
CA VAL A 482 0.11 3.48 -13.65
C VAL A 482 -1.12 4.06 -12.98
N GLU A 483 -1.40 3.69 -11.73
CA GLU A 483 -2.56 4.18 -11.00
C GLU A 483 -2.48 5.71 -10.79
N GLU A 484 -1.29 6.20 -10.43
CA GLU A 484 -1.06 7.62 -10.17
C GLU A 484 -1.23 8.50 -11.42
N LEU A 485 -0.82 8.02 -12.59
CA LEU A 485 -0.81 8.82 -13.83
C LEU A 485 -2.01 8.55 -14.74
N PHE A 486 -2.54 7.33 -14.74
CA PHE A 486 -3.55 6.86 -15.69
C PHE A 486 -4.78 6.28 -15.02
N GLY A 487 -4.77 6.01 -13.71
CA GLY A 487 -5.90 5.39 -13.01
C GLY A 487 -7.08 6.33 -12.76
N ALA A 488 -6.86 7.65 -12.75
CA ALA A 488 -7.88 8.63 -12.47
C ALA A 488 -9.06 8.54 -13.47
N GLY A 489 -10.28 8.38 -12.93
CA GLY A 489 -11.52 8.28 -13.71
C GLY A 489 -11.79 6.90 -14.32
N CYS A 490 -10.93 5.92 -14.08
CA CYS A 490 -11.15 4.54 -14.51
C CYS A 490 -11.85 3.71 -13.41
N PRO A 491 -12.83 2.86 -13.77
CA PRO A 491 -13.64 2.09 -12.83
C PRO A 491 -12.85 1.03 -12.07
#